data_AF-A0A2A6C6J2-F1
#
_entry.id   AF-A0A2A6C6J2-F1
#
_cell.length_a   1.000
_cell.length_b   1.000
_cell.length_c   1.000
_cell.angle_alpha   90.00
_cell.angle_beta   90.00
_cell.angle_gamma   90.00
#
_symmetry.space_group_name_H-M   'P 1'
#
loop_
_entity.id
_entity.type
_entity.pdbx_description
1 polymer ?
#
loop_
_entity_poly.entity_id
_entity_poly.type
_entity_poly.pdbx_seq_one_letter_code
_entity_poly.pdbx_strand_id
1 'polypeptide(L)'
;MGKSEMGPSGLGDIANQRVQARPEKPKLEPPKNLLAMTEIRPYLFLSGFGCITQNKIKQLGITHAVDCTNLKNAKRFTDLEYLEVPVDDTAICKAAQYFETVANFIDDANRKGGRCVVFCAAGISRAPTFTLMYLVQKENMSLKDAYFLVNELRPIISPNAGFWQQMIDFEAAKNGESSVKLIRGRMARPVPDVYLVRKPAIA
;
A
#
# COMPACT_ATOMS: atom_id res chain seq x y z
N MET A 1 -15.37 -66.01 -55.24
CA MET A 1 -14.28 -65.11 -55.69
C MET A 1 -14.02 -64.10 -54.57
N GLY A 2 -12.75 -63.92 -54.22
CA GLY A 2 -12.27 -63.63 -52.87
C GLY A 2 -12.68 -62.29 -52.26
N LYS A 3 -12.84 -62.29 -50.93
CA LYS A 3 -12.79 -61.09 -50.10
C LYS A 3 -11.37 -60.98 -49.55
N SER A 4 -10.62 -60.00 -50.05
CA SER A 4 -9.34 -59.57 -49.53
C SER A 4 -9.54 -58.72 -48.27
N GLU A 5 -8.73 -59.02 -47.26
CA GLU A 5 -8.56 -58.26 -46.02
C GLU A 5 -8.07 -56.83 -46.29
N MET A 6 -8.50 -55.87 -45.48
CA MET A 6 -7.64 -54.81 -44.94
C MET A 6 -8.25 -54.35 -43.60
N GLY A 7 -7.55 -54.65 -42.52
CA GLY A 7 -7.94 -54.25 -41.16
C GLY A 7 -7.85 -52.73 -40.96
N PRO A 8 -8.61 -52.16 -40.02
CA PRO A 8 -8.52 -50.73 -39.73
C PRO A 8 -7.18 -50.43 -39.06
N SER A 9 -6.36 -49.68 -39.81
CA SER A 9 -5.17 -48.97 -39.37
C SER A 9 -5.51 -47.94 -38.29
N GLY A 10 -4.71 -47.91 -37.22
CA GLY A 10 -4.40 -46.67 -36.49
C GLY A 10 -5.36 -46.24 -35.39
N LEU A 11 -5.58 -47.11 -34.39
CA LEU A 11 -5.98 -46.68 -33.04
C LEU A 11 -4.75 -46.79 -32.13
N GLY A 12 -3.87 -45.78 -32.21
CA GLY A 12 -2.68 -45.67 -31.38
C GLY A 12 -2.47 -44.22 -30.94
N ASP A 13 -2.59 -44.01 -29.64
CA ASP A 13 -1.76 -43.08 -28.86
C ASP A 13 -1.90 -41.57 -29.07
N ILE A 14 -3.07 -41.00 -28.73
CA ILE A 14 -3.16 -39.58 -28.35
C ILE A 14 -4.10 -39.35 -27.17
N ALA A 15 -3.99 -40.17 -26.12
CA ALA A 15 -4.76 -39.97 -24.89
C ALA A 15 -3.88 -40.22 -23.65
N ASN A 16 -2.69 -39.60 -23.60
CA ASN A 16 -1.92 -39.54 -22.36
C ASN A 16 -0.88 -38.42 -22.36
N GLN A 17 -1.29 -37.19 -22.67
CA GLN A 17 -0.54 -36.03 -22.20
C GLN A 17 -1.07 -35.67 -20.80
N ARG A 18 -0.32 -36.10 -19.79
CA ARG A 18 -0.52 -35.74 -18.39
C ARG A 18 -0.70 -34.23 -18.30
N VAL A 19 -1.90 -33.80 -17.92
CA VAL A 19 -2.15 -32.44 -17.45
C VAL A 19 -1.22 -32.25 -16.25
N GLN A 20 -0.13 -31.52 -16.43
CA GLN A 20 0.72 -31.13 -15.30
C GLN A 20 -0.16 -30.34 -14.34
N ALA A 21 -0.24 -30.81 -13.10
CA ALA A 21 -0.93 -30.11 -12.05
C ALA A 21 -0.36 -28.69 -11.98
N ARG A 22 -1.25 -27.70 -12.13
CA ARG A 22 -0.90 -26.29 -12.01
C ARG A 22 -0.23 -26.10 -10.63
N PRO A 23 0.94 -25.45 -10.53
CA PRO A 23 1.57 -25.21 -9.23
C PRO A 23 0.54 -24.56 -8.31
N GLU A 24 0.36 -25.13 -7.11
CA GLU A 24 -0.50 -24.53 -6.10
C GLU A 24 -0.03 -23.10 -5.88
N LYS A 25 -0.95 -22.14 -6.01
CA LYS A 25 -0.66 -20.75 -5.69
C LYS A 25 -0.15 -20.72 -4.25
N PRO A 26 0.92 -19.94 -3.95
CA PRO A 26 1.27 -19.66 -2.57
C PRO A 26 0.01 -19.21 -1.86
N LYS A 27 -0.37 -19.91 -0.78
CA LYS A 27 -1.49 -19.48 0.05
C LYS A 27 -1.09 -18.10 0.59
N LEU A 28 -1.65 -17.04 0.01
CA LEU A 28 -1.56 -15.72 0.63
C LEU A 28 -2.25 -15.85 1.98
N GLU A 29 -1.46 -15.76 3.05
CA GLU A 29 -2.00 -15.68 4.39
C GLU A 29 -2.94 -14.47 4.46
N PRO A 30 -4.09 -14.60 5.14
CA PRO A 30 -4.99 -13.47 5.33
C PRO A 30 -4.22 -12.30 5.99
N PRO A 31 -4.56 -11.06 5.65
CA PRO A 31 -3.84 -9.90 6.14
C PRO A 31 -3.77 -9.90 7.66
N LYS A 32 -2.54 -9.82 8.19
CA LYS A 32 -2.26 -9.76 9.63
C LYS A 32 -3.06 -8.62 10.26
N ASN A 33 -3.81 -8.94 11.33
CA ASN A 33 -4.51 -8.07 12.28
C ASN A 33 -4.61 -6.58 11.89
N LEU A 34 -5.84 -6.10 11.62
CA LEU A 34 -6.14 -4.65 11.49
C LEU A 34 -5.69 -3.82 12.73
N LEU A 35 -5.45 -4.51 13.86
CA LEU A 35 -4.99 -4.01 15.15
C LEU A 35 -3.45 -4.02 15.33
N ALA A 36 -2.70 -4.16 14.24
CA ALA A 36 -1.24 -4.16 14.25
C ALA A 36 -0.63 -2.92 13.57
N MET A 37 0.60 -2.60 13.99
CA MET A 37 1.50 -1.74 13.22
C MET A 37 1.98 -2.54 12.01
N THR A 38 1.70 -2.05 10.81
CA THR A 38 2.07 -2.71 9.57
C THR A 38 3.48 -2.29 9.18
N GLU A 39 4.40 -3.23 9.05
CA GLU A 39 5.73 -2.98 8.48
C GLU A 39 5.61 -2.82 6.95
N ILE A 40 5.96 -1.64 6.44
CA ILE A 40 5.97 -1.30 5.00
C ILE A 40 7.37 -1.51 4.42
N ARG A 41 8.38 -1.15 5.22
CA ARG A 41 9.81 -1.41 5.00
C ARG A 41 10.45 -1.77 6.34
N PRO A 42 11.66 -2.34 6.35
CA PRO A 42 12.40 -2.58 7.58
C PRO A 42 12.54 -1.34 8.48
N TYR A 43 12.45 -0.12 7.96
CA TYR A 43 12.54 1.13 8.73
C TYR A 43 11.24 1.95 8.78
N LEU A 44 10.15 1.50 8.13
CA LEU A 44 8.92 2.27 7.98
C LEU A 44 7.69 1.45 8.35
N PHE A 45 6.93 1.96 9.32
CA PHE A 45 5.69 1.36 9.81
C PHE A 45 4.50 2.27 9.57
N LEU A 46 3.34 1.68 9.29
CA LEU A 46 2.06 2.35 9.12
C LEU A 46 1.06 1.85 10.17
N SER A 47 0.39 2.77 10.87
CA SER A 47 -0.50 2.38 11.97
C SER A 47 -1.73 3.29 12.16
N GLY A 48 -2.76 2.73 12.79
CA GLY A 48 -3.74 3.53 13.55
C GLY A 48 -3.22 3.80 14.96
N PHE A 49 -3.62 4.93 15.56
CA PHE A 49 -3.13 5.38 16.86
C PHE A 49 -3.38 4.34 17.97
N GLY A 50 -4.57 3.71 17.99
CA GLY A 50 -4.92 2.69 18.98
C GLY A 50 -4.06 1.42 18.94
N CYS A 51 -3.27 1.22 17.89
CA CYS A 51 -2.38 0.07 17.77
C CYS A 51 -1.00 0.31 18.38
N ILE A 52 -0.66 1.56 18.75
CA ILE A 52 0.67 1.95 19.25
C ILE A 52 0.69 1.86 20.78
N THR A 53 1.68 1.16 21.31
CA THR A 53 1.94 1.06 22.75
C THR A 53 3.43 1.22 23.02
N GLN A 54 3.81 1.64 24.24
CA GLN A 54 5.22 1.75 24.62
C GLN A 54 5.97 0.43 24.44
N ASN A 55 5.31 -0.70 24.74
CA ASN A 55 5.89 -2.03 24.56
C ASN A 55 6.15 -2.32 23.09
N LYS A 56 5.21 -2.02 22.19
CA LYS A 56 5.39 -2.20 20.74
C LYS A 56 6.49 -1.32 20.18
N ILE A 57 6.58 -0.07 20.64
CA ILE A 57 7.67 0.85 20.28
C ILE A 57 9.03 0.25 20.63
N LYS A 58 9.20 -0.24 21.87
CA LYS A 58 10.44 -0.89 22.31
C LYS A 58 10.73 -2.18 21.55
N GLN A 59 9.74 -3.04 21.38
CA GLN A 59 9.89 -4.33 20.69
C GLN A 59 10.26 -4.18 19.22
N LEU A 60 9.67 -3.19 18.54
CA LEU A 60 9.94 -2.92 17.13
C LEU A 60 11.12 -1.97 16.94
N GLY A 61 11.73 -1.42 18.00
CA GLY A 61 12.83 -0.46 17.89
C GLY A 61 12.42 0.82 17.16
N ILE A 62 11.19 1.30 17.38
CA ILE A 62 10.73 2.57 16.82
C ILE A 62 11.44 3.71 17.54
N THR A 63 11.91 4.67 16.76
CA THR A 63 12.70 5.83 17.22
C THR A 63 12.11 7.16 16.78
N HIS A 64 11.33 7.14 15.69
CA HIS A 64 10.70 8.32 15.11
C HIS A 64 9.21 8.07 14.87
N ALA A 65 8.41 9.13 14.96
CA ALA A 65 6.98 9.03 14.78
C ALA A 65 6.38 10.26 14.06
N VAL A 66 5.69 10.00 12.96
CA VAL A 66 4.90 11.01 12.24
C VAL A 66 3.45 10.91 12.70
N ASP A 67 2.99 11.95 13.39
CA ASP A 67 1.66 12.05 13.96
C ASP A 67 0.74 12.87 13.05
N CYS A 68 -0.11 12.18 12.31
CA CYS A 68 -1.13 12.77 11.44
C CYS A 68 -2.52 12.73 12.08
N THR A 69 -2.63 12.70 13.41
CA THR A 69 -3.93 12.65 14.10
C THR A 69 -4.62 14.00 14.17
N ASN A 70 -3.87 15.10 14.12
CA ASN A 70 -4.31 16.47 14.36
C ASN A 70 -5.04 16.64 15.71
N LEU A 71 -4.69 15.84 16.71
CA LEU A 71 -5.26 15.93 18.06
C LEU A 71 -4.40 16.85 18.93
N LYS A 72 -5.04 17.88 19.49
CA LYS A 72 -4.41 18.73 20.51
C LYS A 72 -4.10 17.88 21.74
N ASN A 73 -2.89 18.03 22.30
CA ASN A 73 -2.42 17.30 23.48
C ASN A 73 -2.49 15.77 23.32
N ALA A 74 -2.20 15.26 22.12
CA ALA A 74 -2.12 13.83 21.88
C ALA A 74 -1.14 13.16 22.87
N LYS A 75 -1.51 11.98 23.36
CA LYS A 75 -0.61 11.18 24.22
C LYS A 75 0.68 10.89 23.46
N ARG A 76 1.80 11.34 24.01
CA ARG A 76 3.14 11.04 23.51
C ARG A 76 3.68 9.80 24.21
N PHE A 77 4.31 8.93 23.43
CA PHE A 77 5.16 7.85 23.91
C PHE A 77 6.59 8.37 24.15
N THR A 78 7.30 7.77 25.10
CA THR A 78 8.67 8.19 25.44
C THR A 78 9.68 7.70 24.41
N ASP A 79 10.84 8.35 24.35
CA ASP A 79 12.01 7.94 23.57
C ASP A 79 11.79 7.99 22.04
N LEU A 80 10.88 8.85 21.59
CA LEU A 80 10.58 9.08 20.18
C LEU A 80 10.82 10.53 19.78
N GLU A 81 11.45 10.72 18.62
CA GLU A 81 11.43 12.00 17.90
C GLU A 81 10.11 12.11 17.12
N TYR A 82 9.41 13.23 17.24
CA TYR A 82 8.11 13.42 16.61
C TYR A 82 8.13 14.46 15.49
N LEU A 83 7.39 14.15 14.43
CA LEU A 83 6.91 15.13 13.46
C LEU A 83 5.39 15.19 13.55
N GLU A 84 4.84 16.33 13.97
CA GLU A 84 3.41 16.58 13.94
C GLU A 84 2.97 17.10 12.58
N VAL A 85 1.92 16.51 12.03
CA VAL A 85 1.35 16.89 10.74
C VAL A 85 -0.12 17.27 10.95
N PRO A 86 -0.43 18.57 11.09
CA PRO A 86 -1.77 19.03 11.48
C PRO A 86 -2.73 18.98 10.28
N VAL A 87 -3.11 17.76 9.90
CA VAL A 87 -4.05 17.50 8.78
C VAL A 87 -5.32 16.82 9.27
N ASP A 88 -6.45 17.43 8.91
CA ASP A 88 -7.78 16.85 9.07
C ASP A 88 -8.06 15.86 7.94
N ASP A 89 -8.82 14.81 8.24
CA ASP A 89 -9.21 13.81 7.24
C ASP A 89 -10.40 14.28 6.40
N THR A 90 -10.19 15.39 5.69
CA THR A 90 -11.20 16.00 4.83
C THR A 90 -10.64 16.20 3.43
N ALA A 91 -11.51 16.12 2.42
CA ALA A 91 -11.12 16.28 1.02
C ALA A 91 -10.60 17.69 0.68
N ILE A 92 -10.85 18.68 1.54
CA ILE A 92 -10.39 20.06 1.36
C ILE A 92 -9.08 20.36 2.08
N CYS A 93 -8.62 19.46 2.95
CA CYS A 93 -7.38 19.66 3.69
C CYS A 93 -6.16 19.55 2.75
N LYS A 94 -5.24 20.51 2.85
CA LYS A 94 -4.03 20.58 2.03
C LYS A 94 -2.93 19.71 2.66
N ALA A 95 -2.91 18.43 2.32
CA ALA A 95 -1.87 17.48 2.75
C ALA A 95 -0.58 17.62 1.93
N ALA A 96 -0.67 18.05 0.67
CA ALA A 96 0.46 18.12 -0.26
C ALA A 96 1.63 18.98 0.24
N GLN A 97 1.34 20.06 0.97
CA GLN A 97 2.36 20.93 1.56
C GLN A 97 3.29 20.21 2.56
N TYR A 98 2.90 19.05 3.06
CA TYR A 98 3.68 18.26 4.02
C TYR A 98 4.34 17.02 3.39
N PHE A 99 4.13 16.75 2.10
CA PHE A 99 4.67 15.55 1.45
C PHE A 99 6.20 15.49 1.52
N GLU A 100 6.87 16.60 1.24
CA GLU A 100 8.33 16.67 1.29
C GLU A 100 8.85 16.59 2.73
N THR A 101 8.28 17.38 3.64
CA THR A 101 8.66 17.40 5.06
C THR A 101 8.56 16.02 5.70
N VAL A 102 7.46 15.30 5.47
CA VAL A 102 7.27 13.95 6.01
C VAL A 102 8.22 12.96 5.35
N ALA A 103 8.41 13.05 4.03
CA ALA A 103 9.31 12.15 3.33
C ALA A 103 10.77 12.30 3.79
N ASN A 104 11.22 13.55 3.99
CA ASN A 104 12.56 13.84 4.51
C ASN A 104 12.72 13.35 5.95
N PHE A 105 11.72 13.54 6.81
CA PHE A 105 11.79 13.04 8.19
C PHE A 105 11.93 11.50 8.26
N ILE A 106 11.18 10.76 7.43
CA ILE A 106 11.29 9.30 7.35
C ILE A 106 12.67 8.88 6.82
N ASP A 107 13.15 9.55 5.77
CA ASP A 107 14.44 9.27 5.14
C ASP A 107 15.61 9.55 6.09
N ASP A 108 15.55 10.64 6.84
CA ASP A 108 16.53 11.01 7.86
C ASP A 108 16.58 10.00 9.00
N ALA A 109 15.42 9.54 9.46
CA ALA A 109 15.33 8.48 10.45
C ALA A 109 16.05 7.20 9.96
N ASN A 110 15.78 6.79 8.73
CA ASN A 110 16.42 5.61 8.12
C ASN A 110 17.94 5.79 7.97
N ARG A 111 18.41 6.95 7.50
CA ARG A 111 19.84 7.25 7.35
C ARG A 111 20.60 7.21 8.69
N LYS A 112 19.93 7.51 9.80
CA LYS A 112 20.48 7.40 11.17
C LYS A 112 20.38 5.98 11.74
N GLY A 113 19.92 4.99 10.98
CA GLY A 113 19.67 3.62 11.45
C GLY A 113 18.42 3.48 12.33
N GLY A 114 17.55 4.50 12.34
CA GLY A 114 16.30 4.50 13.07
C GLY A 114 15.14 3.88 12.29
N ARG A 115 14.04 3.64 13.00
CA ARG A 115 12.76 3.17 12.44
C ARG A 115 11.66 4.17 12.76
N CYS A 116 10.83 4.46 11.76
CA CYS A 116 9.78 5.46 11.80
C CYS A 116 8.38 4.81 11.75
N VAL A 117 7.44 5.30 12.55
CA VAL A 117 6.01 4.99 12.40
C VAL A 117 5.23 6.21 11.92
N VAL A 118 4.47 6.05 10.84
CA VAL A 118 3.49 7.03 10.37
C VAL A 118 2.11 6.59 10.85
N PHE A 119 1.42 7.43 11.61
CA PHE A 119 0.11 7.08 12.15
C PHE A 119 -0.90 8.21 12.11
N CYS A 120 -2.17 7.82 12.07
CA CYS A 120 -3.30 8.72 12.26
C CYS A 120 -4.34 8.02 13.16
N ALA A 121 -5.58 8.50 13.22
CA ALA A 121 -6.59 7.87 14.09
C ALA A 121 -6.80 6.38 13.80
N ALA A 122 -7.12 6.02 12.54
CA ALA A 122 -7.45 4.65 12.14
C ALA A 122 -6.37 3.97 11.27
N GLY A 123 -5.40 4.73 10.76
CA GLY A 123 -4.44 4.21 9.77
C GLY A 123 -5.08 3.86 8.43
N ILE A 124 -6.12 4.60 8.03
CA ILE A 124 -6.92 4.38 6.81
C ILE A 124 -6.65 5.43 5.73
N SER A 125 -6.63 6.72 6.07
CA SER A 125 -6.58 7.79 5.06
C SER A 125 -5.32 8.68 5.16
N ARG A 126 -5.19 9.48 6.24
CA ARG A 126 -4.06 10.42 6.44
C ARG A 126 -2.68 9.74 6.45
N ALA A 127 -2.44 8.79 7.35
CA ALA A 127 -1.15 8.12 7.44
C ALA A 127 -0.78 7.32 6.17
N PRO A 128 -1.71 6.58 5.53
CA PRO A 128 -1.45 5.97 4.23
C PRO A 128 -1.08 6.99 3.15
N THR A 129 -1.73 8.16 3.11
CA THR A 129 -1.38 9.23 2.14
C THR A 129 0.11 9.59 2.22
N PHE A 130 0.63 9.86 3.42
CA PHE A 130 2.06 10.17 3.57
C PHE A 130 2.99 8.99 3.33
N THR A 131 2.54 7.78 3.69
CA THR A 131 3.31 6.54 3.44
C THR A 131 3.47 6.31 1.93
N LEU A 132 2.39 6.45 1.16
CA LEU A 132 2.42 6.35 -0.30
C LEU A 132 3.33 7.42 -0.91
N MET A 133 3.21 8.66 -0.44
CA MET A 133 4.05 9.76 -0.94
C MET A 133 5.51 9.62 -0.59
N TYR A 134 5.87 8.98 0.52
CA TYR A 134 7.27 8.63 0.79
C TYR A 134 7.81 7.67 -0.29
N LEU A 135 7.08 6.59 -0.61
CA LEU A 135 7.49 5.61 -1.62
C LEU A 135 7.63 6.26 -3.01
N VAL A 136 6.70 7.13 -3.39
CA VAL A 136 6.75 7.87 -4.67
C VAL A 136 7.95 8.83 -4.72
N GLN A 137 8.23 9.54 -3.63
CA GLN A 137 9.28 10.55 -3.59
C GLN A 137 10.69 9.95 -3.48
N LYS A 138 10.88 9.01 -2.55
CA LYS A 138 12.20 8.51 -2.12
C LYS A 138 12.58 7.18 -2.75
N GLU A 139 11.61 6.37 -3.15
CA GLU A 139 11.86 5.08 -3.81
C GLU A 139 11.52 5.09 -5.31
N ASN A 140 11.12 6.26 -5.85
CA ASN A 140 10.75 6.45 -7.25
C ASN A 140 9.69 5.45 -7.77
N MET A 141 8.81 4.98 -6.88
CA MET A 141 7.67 4.16 -7.28
C MET A 141 6.62 4.99 -8.00
N SER A 142 5.87 4.36 -8.93
CA SER A 142 4.60 4.93 -9.37
C SER A 142 3.62 4.95 -8.20
N LEU A 143 2.70 5.91 -8.17
CA LEU A 143 1.64 6.01 -7.16
C LEU A 143 0.78 4.74 -7.14
N LYS A 144 0.53 4.15 -8.31
CA LYS A 144 -0.18 2.88 -8.49
C LYS A 144 0.55 1.72 -7.82
N ASP A 145 1.85 1.57 -8.04
CA ASP A 145 2.64 0.50 -7.44
C ASP A 145 2.79 0.69 -5.94
N ALA A 146 3.01 1.93 -5.49
CA ALA A 146 3.04 2.27 -4.08
C ALA A 146 1.72 1.89 -3.40
N TYR A 147 0.59 2.18 -4.04
CA TYR A 147 -0.73 1.79 -3.54
C TYR A 147 -0.87 0.29 -3.42
N PHE A 148 -0.59 -0.48 -4.48
CA PHE A 148 -0.76 -1.93 -4.44
C PHE A 148 0.13 -2.60 -3.39
N LEU A 149 1.36 -2.11 -3.21
CA LEU A 149 2.26 -2.58 -2.17
C LEU A 149 1.68 -2.34 -0.78
N VAL A 150 1.29 -1.10 -0.48
CA VAL A 150 0.78 -0.77 0.86
C VAL A 150 -0.58 -1.44 1.11
N ASN A 151 -1.42 -1.55 0.09
CA ASN A 151 -2.72 -2.22 0.18
C ASN A 151 -2.61 -3.73 0.41
N GLU A 152 -1.59 -4.39 -0.15
CA GLU A 152 -1.31 -5.80 0.13
C GLU A 152 -0.93 -6.02 1.60
N LEU A 153 -0.14 -5.11 2.17
CA LEU A 153 0.32 -5.18 3.56
C LEU A 153 -0.75 -4.69 4.57
N ARG A 154 -1.61 -3.75 4.16
CA ARG A 154 -2.68 -3.16 4.96
C ARG A 154 -3.93 -2.91 4.10
N PRO A 155 -4.78 -3.93 3.86
CA PRO A 155 -5.90 -3.86 2.90
C PRO A 155 -7.12 -3.07 3.38
N ILE A 156 -6.91 -2.15 4.33
CA ILE A 156 -7.91 -1.18 4.79
C ILE A 156 -7.53 0.25 4.42
N ILE A 157 -6.39 0.47 3.77
CA ILE A 157 -6.02 1.81 3.34
C ILE A 157 -7.06 2.32 2.34
N SER A 158 -7.59 3.50 2.63
CA SER A 158 -8.52 4.19 1.76
C SER A 158 -8.39 5.70 1.99
N PRO A 159 -7.37 6.36 1.40
CA PRO A 159 -7.28 7.81 1.37
C PRO A 159 -8.56 8.44 0.84
N ASN A 160 -8.94 9.60 1.40
CA ASN A 160 -10.08 10.34 0.88
C ASN A 160 -9.79 10.88 -0.54
N ALA A 161 -10.85 11.19 -1.30
CA ALA A 161 -10.72 11.60 -2.69
C ALA A 161 -9.88 12.89 -2.89
N GLY A 162 -9.88 13.81 -1.93
CA GLY A 162 -9.06 15.02 -2.00
C GLY A 162 -7.58 14.76 -1.80
N PHE A 163 -7.23 13.78 -0.94
CA PHE A 163 -5.85 13.31 -0.83
C PHE A 163 -5.41 12.55 -2.07
N TRP A 164 -6.28 11.72 -2.66
CA TRP A 164 -5.98 11.10 -3.95
C TRP A 164 -5.68 12.13 -5.03
N GLN A 165 -6.51 13.15 -5.18
CA GLN A 165 -6.25 14.22 -6.16
C GLN A 165 -4.89 14.88 -5.93
N GLN A 166 -4.55 15.19 -4.67
CA GLN A 166 -3.26 15.79 -4.32
C GLN A 166 -2.05 14.87 -4.64
N MET A 167 -2.16 13.57 -4.41
CA MET A 167 -1.10 12.61 -4.76
C MET A 167 -0.96 12.46 -6.28
N ILE A 168 -2.08 12.44 -7.01
CA ILE A 168 -2.13 12.39 -8.48
C ILE A 168 -1.47 13.63 -9.07
N ASP A 169 -1.83 14.82 -8.58
CA ASP A 169 -1.26 16.08 -9.03
C ASP A 169 0.25 16.13 -8.77
N PHE A 170 0.69 15.63 -7.60
CA PHE A 170 2.11 15.55 -7.27
C PHE A 170 2.87 14.60 -8.23
N GLU A 171 2.37 13.39 -8.45
CA GLU A 171 3.02 12.43 -9.35
C GLU A 171 3.07 12.95 -10.78
N ALA A 172 1.99 13.56 -11.27
CA ALA A 172 1.95 14.18 -12.59
C ALA A 172 2.94 15.34 -12.72
N ALA A 173 3.08 16.18 -11.69
CA ALA A 173 4.09 17.23 -11.68
C ALA A 173 5.52 16.68 -11.67
N LYS A 174 5.77 15.54 -11.02
CA LYS A 174 7.09 14.88 -10.96
C LYS A 174 7.46 14.16 -12.25
N ASN A 175 6.50 13.43 -12.85
CA ASN A 175 6.75 12.46 -13.92
C ASN A 175 6.15 12.86 -15.28
N GLY A 176 5.41 13.97 -15.36
CA GLY A 176 4.66 14.41 -16.56
C GLY A 176 3.26 13.80 -16.66
N GLU A 177 3.03 12.63 -16.07
CA GLU A 177 1.72 11.99 -15.94
C GLU A 177 1.59 11.24 -14.61
N SER A 178 0.34 10.97 -14.19
CA SER A 178 0.06 10.12 -13.03
C SER A 178 -0.39 8.73 -13.46
N SER A 179 0.06 7.73 -12.70
CA SER A 179 -0.29 6.33 -12.85
C SER A 179 -1.68 5.98 -12.30
N VAL A 180 -2.34 6.91 -11.62
CA VAL A 180 -3.67 6.75 -11.01
C VAL A 180 -4.61 7.82 -11.53
N LYS A 181 -5.88 7.47 -11.76
CA LYS A 181 -6.92 8.41 -12.20
C LYS A 181 -8.13 8.37 -11.27
N LEU A 182 -8.71 9.53 -11.00
CA LEU A 182 -10.01 9.62 -10.34
C LEU A 182 -11.14 9.43 -11.36
N ILE A 183 -11.90 8.35 -11.21
CA ILE A 183 -13.04 8.02 -12.06
C ILE A 183 -14.29 8.66 -11.47
N ARG A 184 -14.98 9.47 -12.29
CA ARG A 184 -16.28 10.07 -11.98
C ARG A 184 -17.38 9.25 -12.66
N GLY A 185 -18.06 8.40 -11.88
CA GLY A 185 -19.25 7.66 -12.32
C GLY A 185 -20.55 8.33 -11.86
N ARG A 186 -21.64 7.55 -11.73
CA ARG A 186 -22.89 7.99 -11.08
C ARG A 186 -22.80 8.13 -9.55
N MET A 187 -21.62 7.88 -8.98
CA MET A 187 -21.38 7.94 -7.53
C MET A 187 -21.29 9.38 -7.04
N ALA A 188 -21.67 9.60 -5.78
CA ALA A 188 -21.60 10.93 -5.15
C ALA A 188 -20.17 11.47 -5.03
N ARG A 189 -19.15 10.60 -5.06
CA ARG A 189 -17.73 10.98 -4.95
C ARG A 189 -16.89 10.22 -5.97
N PRO A 190 -15.85 10.86 -6.55
CA PRO A 190 -14.91 10.16 -7.41
C PRO A 190 -14.13 9.11 -6.62
N VAL A 191 -13.78 8.01 -7.30
CA VAL A 191 -12.96 6.94 -6.73
C VAL A 191 -11.69 6.77 -7.57
N PRO A 192 -10.55 6.43 -6.97
CA PRO A 192 -9.34 6.14 -7.74
C PRO A 192 -9.52 4.80 -8.48
N ASP A 193 -9.02 4.74 -9.71
CA ASP A 193 -9.09 3.55 -10.57
C ASP A 193 -8.43 2.31 -9.96
N VAL A 194 -7.41 2.49 -9.12
CA VAL A 194 -6.76 1.40 -8.38
C VAL A 194 -7.69 0.62 -7.44
N TYR A 195 -8.86 1.17 -7.08
CA TYR A 195 -9.86 0.42 -6.30
C TYR A 195 -10.67 -0.56 -7.16
N LEU A 196 -10.69 -0.35 -8.48
CA LEU A 196 -11.44 -1.19 -9.43
C LEU A 196 -10.54 -2.22 -10.10
N VAL A 197 -9.24 -1.97 -10.14
CA VAL A 197 -8.24 -2.84 -10.76
C VAL A 197 -7.81 -3.91 -9.75
N ARG A 198 -7.95 -5.18 -10.12
CA ARG A 198 -7.29 -6.27 -9.39
C ARG A 198 -5.79 -6.20 -9.67
N LYS A 199 -4.95 -6.34 -8.63
CA LYS A 199 -3.48 -6.41 -8.75
C LYS A 199 -3.12 -7.35 -9.92
N PRO A 200 -2.38 -6.91 -10.95
CA PRO A 200 -1.91 -7.83 -11.98
C PRO A 200 -1.09 -8.93 -11.30
N ALA A 201 -1.32 -10.19 -11.70
CA ALA A 201 -0.51 -11.28 -11.21
C ALA A 201 0.95 -10.96 -11.55
N ILE A 202 1.82 -10.93 -10.54
CA ILE A 202 3.26 -10.83 -10.75
C ILE A 202 3.63 -12.06 -11.59
N ALA A 203 4.15 -11.81 -12.79
CA ALA A 203 4.67 -12.85 -13.68
C ALA A 203 6.00 -13.40 -13.13
#